data_AF-A0A4W2EMK4-F1
#
_entry.id   AF-A0A4W2EMK4-F1
#
_cell.length_a   1.000
_cell.length_b   1.000
_cell.length_c   1.000
_cell.angle_alpha   90.00
_cell.angle_beta   90.00
_cell.angle_gamma   90.00
#
_symmetry.space_group_name_H-M   'P 1'
#
loop_
_entity.id
_entity.type
_entity.pdbx_description
1 polymer ?
#
loop_
_entity_poly.entity_id
_entity_poly.type
_entity_poly.pdbx_seq_one_letter_code
_entity_poly.pdbx_strand_id
1 'polypeptide(L)'
;MAFFNLHLLGYQNSFRSKKRDKTEETNQKDPVPTRLPPIFSEDGNYSVHQNSHTKYHEAVRKVSLKTFPNQVFRVPLTDAQNFSFWRSNAAGARPEETMPWIQNPRHCLIKSAMTRFMDHSILNDRNFSLY
;
A
#
# COMPACT_ATOMS: atom_id res chain seq x y z
N MET A 1 42.07 -5.84 16.52
CA MET A 1 41.10 -5.23 15.58
C MET A 1 39.91 -6.18 15.49
N ALA A 2 38.86 -5.95 16.28
CA ALA A 2 37.68 -6.80 16.27
C ALA A 2 36.74 -6.33 15.14
N PHE A 3 36.63 -7.15 14.09
CA PHE A 3 35.53 -7.03 13.13
C PHE A 3 34.25 -7.38 13.89
N PHE A 4 33.42 -6.37 14.18
CA PHE A 4 32.12 -6.60 14.78
C PHE A 4 31.37 -7.63 13.94
N ASN A 5 30.86 -8.67 14.59
CA ASN A 5 29.94 -9.67 14.04
C ASN A 5 28.64 -8.98 13.58
N LEU A 6 28.69 -8.25 12.45
CA LEU A 6 27.56 -7.50 11.89
C LEU A 6 26.43 -8.41 11.40
N HIS A 7 26.68 -9.73 11.33
CA HIS A 7 25.68 -10.73 10.97
C HIS A 7 24.74 -11.13 12.14
N LEU A 8 25.04 -10.72 13.38
CA LEU A 8 24.20 -11.00 14.56
C LEU A 8 23.25 -9.85 14.92
N LEU A 9 23.34 -8.70 14.26
CA LEU A 9 22.22 -7.77 14.24
C LEU A 9 21.18 -8.38 13.30
N GLY A 10 20.09 -8.90 13.86
CA GLY A 10 18.93 -9.34 13.08
C GLY A 10 18.45 -8.25 12.10
N TYR A 11 17.46 -8.60 11.27
CA TYR A 11 16.90 -7.76 10.20
C TYR A 11 17.08 -6.24 10.38
N GLN A 12 18.06 -5.67 9.65
CA GLN A 12 18.37 -4.24 9.71
C GLN A 12 17.53 -3.49 8.68
N ASN A 13 16.64 -2.62 9.16
CA ASN A 13 15.84 -1.75 8.31
C ASN A 13 16.58 -0.41 8.09
N SER A 14 17.28 -0.28 6.96
CA SER A 14 18.04 0.93 6.60
C SER A 14 17.18 2.19 6.48
N PHE A 15 15.89 2.03 6.17
CA PHE A 15 14.92 3.12 6.01
C PHE A 15 14.11 3.42 7.28
N ARG A 16 14.57 2.96 8.44
CA ARG A 16 13.85 3.17 9.72
C ARG A 16 13.55 4.64 9.99
N SER A 17 14.48 5.55 9.68
CA SER A 17 14.30 6.99 9.87
C SER A 17 13.19 7.60 9.01
N LYS A 18 12.84 6.95 7.89
CA LYS A 18 11.79 7.41 6.98
C LYS A 18 10.45 6.75 7.27
N LYS A 19 10.36 5.84 8.24
CA LYS A 19 9.12 5.19 8.63
C LYS A 19 8.17 6.21 9.28
N ARG A 20 6.86 6.09 9.03
CA ARG A 20 5.86 6.83 9.79
C ARG A 20 5.86 6.31 11.22
N ASP A 21 5.88 7.23 12.17
CA ASP A 21 5.61 6.89 13.55
C ASP A 21 4.09 6.91 13.70
N LYS A 22 3.50 5.80 14.13
CA LYS A 22 2.06 5.70 14.43
C LYS A 22 1.65 6.42 15.71
N THR A 23 2.54 7.23 16.29
CA THR A 23 2.25 8.02 17.49
C THR A 23 1.40 9.22 17.11
N GLU A 24 0.15 8.97 16.71
CA GLU A 24 -0.90 9.94 17.03
C GLU A 24 -1.16 9.80 18.53
N GLU A 25 -0.72 10.84 19.25
CA GLU A 25 -1.36 11.38 20.44
C GLU A 25 -2.00 10.37 21.40
N THR A 26 -1.17 9.70 22.20
CA THR A 26 -1.55 9.46 23.58
C THR A 26 -0.49 10.14 24.44
N ASN A 27 -0.78 11.39 24.81
CA ASN A 27 -0.13 12.07 25.92
C ASN A 27 -0.51 11.33 27.22
N GLN A 28 0.02 10.13 27.42
CA GLN A 28 0.15 9.53 28.74
C GLN A 28 1.61 9.17 28.91
N LYS A 29 2.26 10.01 29.71
CA LYS A 29 3.67 10.02 30.02
C LYS A 29 3.93 8.91 31.03
N ASP A 30 3.80 7.65 30.58
CA ASP A 30 4.12 6.50 31.42
C ASP A 30 5.64 6.26 31.45
N PRO A 31 6.17 5.79 32.59
CA PRO A 31 7.59 5.87 32.89
C PRO A 31 8.41 5.03 31.92
N VAL A 32 9.44 5.66 31.38
CA VAL A 32 10.46 5.06 30.50
C VAL A 32 10.89 3.71 31.06
N PRO A 33 10.56 2.58 30.42
CA PRO A 33 11.01 1.29 30.91
C PRO A 33 12.52 1.21 30.67
N THR A 34 13.28 0.93 31.73
CA THR A 34 14.74 0.67 31.73
C THR A 34 15.14 -0.58 30.91
N ARG A 35 14.23 -1.13 30.12
CA ARG A 35 14.44 -2.31 29.27
C ARG A 35 14.79 -1.87 27.86
N LEU A 36 15.68 -2.62 27.22
CA LEU A 36 15.98 -2.47 25.80
C LEU A 36 14.67 -2.40 25.00
N PRO A 37 14.60 -1.56 23.96
CA PRO A 37 13.39 -1.44 23.15
C PRO A 37 12.97 -2.84 22.65
N PRO A 38 11.68 -3.20 22.70
CA PRO A 38 11.22 -4.47 22.20
C PRO A 38 11.72 -4.70 20.77
N ILE A 39 12.36 -5.84 20.53
CA ILE A 39 12.83 -6.25 19.19
C ILE A 39 11.63 -6.43 18.24
N PHE A 40 10.46 -6.72 18.81
CA PHE A 40 9.20 -6.92 18.12
C PHE A 40 8.46 -5.58 18.00
N SER A 41 8.44 -5.00 16.80
CA SER A 41 7.51 -3.92 16.49
C SER A 41 6.13 -4.53 16.22
N GLU A 42 5.12 -4.22 17.05
CA GLU A 42 3.71 -4.52 16.77
C GLU A 42 3.21 -3.91 15.45
N ASP A 43 3.96 -2.96 14.91
CA ASP A 43 3.53 -2.15 13.79
C ASP A 43 3.94 -2.72 12.41
N GLY A 44 2.93 -2.99 11.58
CA GLY A 44 3.05 -3.32 10.16
C GLY A 44 2.85 -4.79 9.85
N ASN A 45 3.60 -5.32 8.88
CA ASN A 45 3.50 -6.72 8.45
C ASN A 45 4.33 -7.68 9.32
N TYR A 46 4.89 -7.22 10.44
CA TYR A 46 5.80 -8.01 11.28
C TYR A 46 5.15 -9.31 11.78
N SER A 47 3.87 -9.26 12.15
CA SER A 47 3.12 -10.44 12.61
C SER A 47 3.06 -11.56 11.56
N VAL A 48 3.13 -11.22 10.27
CA VAL A 48 3.03 -12.18 9.17
C VAL A 48 4.34 -12.95 8.98
N HIS A 49 5.48 -12.27 9.01
CA HIS A 49 6.77 -12.88 8.65
C HIS A 49 7.76 -13.02 9.82
N GLN A 50 7.52 -12.36 10.96
CA GLN A 50 8.34 -12.43 12.18
C GLN A 50 9.84 -12.20 11.91
N ASN A 51 10.19 -11.20 11.09
CA ASN A 51 11.57 -10.93 10.65
C ASN A 51 12.29 -12.07 9.91
N SER A 52 11.59 -13.13 9.50
CA SER A 52 12.15 -14.16 8.63
C SER A 52 12.07 -13.72 7.16
N HIS A 53 13.20 -13.81 6.46
CA HIS A 53 13.30 -13.50 5.03
C HIS A 53 12.46 -14.46 4.18
N THR A 54 12.48 -15.76 4.48
CA THR A 54 11.72 -16.77 3.71
C THR A 54 10.22 -16.56 3.85
N LYS A 55 9.73 -16.37 5.09
CA LYS A 55 8.32 -16.08 5.36
C LYS A 55 7.87 -14.76 4.71
N TYR A 56 8.74 -13.75 4.67
CA TYR A 56 8.44 -12.49 3.99
C TYR A 56 8.19 -12.71 2.49
N HIS A 57 9.09 -13.40 1.80
CA HIS A 57 8.92 -13.69 0.37
C HIS A 57 7.72 -14.60 0.07
N GLU A 58 7.39 -15.52 0.97
CA GLU A 58 6.13 -16.27 0.89
C GLU A 58 4.90 -15.38 1.01
N ALA A 59 4.91 -14.42 1.95
CA ALA A 59 3.82 -13.46 2.12
C ALA A 59 3.68 -12.52 0.91
N VAL A 60 4.79 -12.05 0.33
CA VAL A 60 4.81 -11.27 -0.91
C VAL A 60 4.17 -12.06 -2.05
N ARG A 61 4.58 -13.31 -2.25
CA ARG A 61 4.00 -14.19 -3.29
C ARG A 61 2.50 -14.42 -3.12
N LYS A 62 2.04 -14.50 -1.86
CA LYS A 62 0.63 -14.65 -1.51
C LYS A 62 -0.15 -13.33 -1.48
N VAL A 63 0.50 -12.20 -1.76
CA VAL A 63 -0.08 -10.85 -1.67
C VAL A 63 -0.76 -10.61 -0.31
N SER A 64 -0.20 -11.18 0.76
CA SER A 64 -0.79 -11.10 2.12
C SER A 64 -0.28 -9.93 2.95
N LEU A 65 0.66 -9.15 2.40
CA LEU A 65 1.15 -7.93 3.04
C LEU A 65 0.07 -6.86 3.01
N LYS A 66 -0.32 -6.38 4.19
CA LYS A 66 -1.47 -5.48 4.38
C LYS A 66 -1.20 -4.03 3.99
N THR A 67 0.05 -3.68 3.72
CA THR A 67 0.51 -2.30 3.93
C THR A 67 1.04 -1.69 2.64
N PHE A 68 0.40 -0.62 2.18
CA PHE A 68 0.91 0.21 1.08
C PHE A 68 2.12 1.05 1.52
N PRO A 69 3.03 1.43 0.61
CA PRO A 69 4.24 2.19 0.96
C PRO A 69 3.96 3.51 1.68
N ASN A 70 2.87 4.20 1.33
CA ASN A 70 2.42 5.45 1.96
C ASN A 70 1.88 5.25 3.41
N GLN A 71 1.57 4.02 3.82
CA GLN A 71 1.21 3.68 5.20
C GLN A 71 2.45 3.39 6.04
N VAL A 72 3.51 2.84 5.42
CA VAL A 72 4.77 2.51 6.11
C VAL A 72 5.68 3.73 6.22
N PHE A 73 5.83 4.49 5.15
CA PHE A 73 6.85 5.53 5.03
C PHE A 73 6.25 6.93 5.00
N ARG A 74 7.01 7.90 5.52
CA ARG A 74 6.67 9.33 5.47
C ARG A 74 6.85 9.89 4.06
N VAL A 75 7.86 9.37 3.34
CA VAL A 75 8.32 9.83 2.03
C VAL A 75 8.51 8.60 1.13
N PRO A 76 8.22 8.69 -0.18
CA PRO A 76 8.49 7.61 -1.13
C PRO A 76 10.00 7.32 -1.16
N LEU A 77 10.35 6.04 -1.09
CA LEU A 77 11.74 5.58 -1.11
C LEU A 77 12.26 5.37 -2.53
N THR A 78 11.35 5.06 -3.46
CA THR A 78 11.65 4.83 -4.88
C THR A 78 10.76 5.69 -5.74
N ASP A 79 11.21 6.02 -6.94
CA ASP A 79 10.45 6.85 -7.87
C ASP A 79 9.14 6.16 -8.31
N ALA A 80 9.15 4.83 -8.43
CA ALA A 80 7.94 4.05 -8.68
C ALA A 80 6.86 4.22 -7.58
N GLN A 81 7.24 4.58 -6.35
CA GLN A 81 6.29 4.85 -5.27
C GLN A 81 5.64 6.24 -5.40
N ASN A 82 6.25 7.21 -6.10
CA ASN A 82 5.72 8.57 -6.24
C ASN A 82 4.31 8.60 -6.83
N PHE A 83 4.03 7.74 -7.81
CA PHE A 83 2.77 7.76 -8.55
C PHE A 83 1.52 7.60 -7.68
N SER A 84 1.57 6.76 -6.65
CA SER A 84 0.43 6.47 -5.77
C SER A 84 0.62 6.97 -4.35
N PHE A 85 1.76 7.58 -4.02
CA PHE A 85 2.09 7.98 -2.65
C PHE A 85 1.09 8.97 -2.06
N TRP A 86 0.56 9.86 -2.90
CA TRP A 86 -0.41 10.89 -2.53
C TRP A 86 -1.84 10.36 -2.33
N ARG A 87 -2.14 9.12 -2.73
CA ARG A 87 -3.49 8.57 -2.60
C ARG A 87 -3.84 8.33 -1.13
N SER A 88 -5.08 8.63 -0.77
CA SER A 88 -5.62 8.31 0.55
C SER A 88 -5.72 6.79 0.75
N ASN A 89 -5.47 6.35 1.98
CA ASN A 89 -5.59 4.95 2.38
C ASN A 89 -6.94 4.59 3.02
N ALA A 90 -7.82 5.58 3.20
CA ALA A 90 -9.14 5.36 3.76
C ALA A 90 -9.95 4.44 2.85
N ALA A 91 -10.54 3.40 3.43
CA ALA A 91 -11.33 2.43 2.69
C ALA A 91 -12.53 3.14 2.04
N GLY A 92 -12.65 3.02 0.71
CA GLY A 92 -13.73 3.62 -0.06
C GLY A 92 -13.57 5.12 -0.37
N ALA A 93 -12.51 5.78 0.12
CA ALA A 93 -12.26 7.18 -0.20
C ALA A 93 -11.96 7.34 -1.69
N ARG A 94 -12.74 8.19 -2.34
CA ARG A 94 -12.50 8.48 -3.76
C ARG A 94 -11.33 9.45 -3.87
N PRO A 95 -10.44 9.28 -4.88
CA PRO A 95 -9.39 10.27 -5.13
C PRO A 95 -9.93 11.68 -5.33
N GLU A 96 -11.14 11.79 -5.90
CA GLU A 96 -11.89 13.04 -6.06
C GLU A 96 -12.16 13.75 -4.72
N GLU A 97 -12.54 13.02 -3.67
CA GLU A 97 -12.84 13.60 -2.36
C GLU A 97 -11.57 14.13 -1.69
N THR A 98 -10.44 13.46 -1.90
CA THR A 98 -9.15 13.86 -1.33
C THR A 98 -8.50 15.00 -2.14
N MET A 99 -8.81 15.14 -3.42
CA MET A 99 -8.15 16.09 -4.32
C MET A 99 -9.14 17.01 -5.04
N PRO A 100 -9.28 18.28 -4.61
CA PRO A 100 -10.26 19.20 -5.19
C PRO A 100 -9.99 19.50 -6.67
N TRP A 101 -8.73 19.49 -7.11
CA TRP A 101 -8.37 19.73 -8.52
C TRP A 101 -8.82 18.61 -9.48
N ILE A 102 -9.19 17.43 -8.96
CA ILE A 102 -9.72 16.31 -9.75
C ILE A 102 -11.27 16.35 -9.83
N GLN A 103 -11.93 17.17 -9.01
CA GLN A 103 -13.39 17.27 -8.89
C GLN A 103 -14.01 18.05 -10.06
N ASN A 104 -13.79 17.57 -11.28
CA ASN A 104 -14.51 18.07 -12.46
C ASN A 104 -15.65 17.11 -12.81
N PRO A 105 -16.80 17.62 -13.29
CA PRO A 105 -17.88 16.78 -13.77
C PRO A 105 -17.36 15.88 -14.90
N ARG A 106 -17.49 14.57 -14.72
CA ARG A 106 -17.05 13.58 -15.71
C ARG A 106 -18.24 13.14 -16.54
N HIS A 107 -18.11 13.27 -17.86
CA HIS A 107 -19.08 12.75 -18.82
C HIS A 107 -18.55 11.44 -19.40
N CYS A 108 -18.59 10.37 -18.58
CA CYS A 108 -18.19 9.05 -19.04
C CYS A 108 -19.08 8.62 -20.22
N LEU A 109 -18.48 7.98 -21.23
CA LEU A 109 -19.25 7.39 -22.31
C LEU A 109 -20.01 6.17 -21.76
N ILE A 110 -21.29 6.36 -21.46
CA ILE A 110 -22.19 5.29 -21.04
C ILE A 110 -22.83 4.69 -22.30
N LYS A 111 -22.54 3.42 -22.58
CA LYS A 111 -23.14 2.73 -23.72
C LYS A 111 -24.66 2.63 -23.54
N SER A 112 -25.39 3.14 -24.52
CA SER A 112 -26.84 3.03 -24.58
C SER A 112 -27.28 1.56 -24.65
N ALA A 113 -28.55 1.28 -24.33
CA ALA A 113 -29.10 -0.06 -24.48
C ALA A 113 -28.98 -0.57 -25.94
N MET A 114 -29.20 0.32 -26.91
CA MET A 114 -29.05 0.02 -28.34
C MET A 114 -27.59 -0.32 -28.68
N THR A 115 -26.63 0.48 -28.22
CA THR A 115 -25.20 0.23 -28.45
C THR A 115 -24.77 -1.11 -27.84
N ARG A 116 -25.23 -1.43 -26.63
CA ARG A 116 -24.97 -2.73 -25.99
C ARG A 116 -25.60 -3.89 -26.76
N PHE A 117 -26.82 -3.73 -27.26
CA PHE A 117 -27.47 -4.72 -28.09
C PHE A 117 -26.69 -4.98 -29.38
N MET A 118 -26.27 -3.92 -30.09
CA MET A 118 -25.47 -4.03 -31.30
C MET A 118 -24.12 -4.73 -31.03
N ASP A 119 -23.42 -4.36 -29.96
CA ASP A 119 -22.17 -5.02 -29.55
C ASP A 119 -22.38 -6.53 -29.33
N HIS A 120 -23.49 -6.92 -28.70
CA HIS A 120 -23.84 -8.33 -28.50
C HIS A 120 -24.20 -9.05 -29.82
N SER A 121 -24.96 -8.42 -30.71
CA SER A 121 -25.36 -9.01 -31.99
C SER A 121 -24.17 -9.26 -32.90
N ILE A 122 -23.21 -8.33 -32.98
CA ILE A 122 -21.97 -8.49 -33.76
C ILE A 122 -21.15 -9.70 -33.26
N LEU A 123 -21.12 -9.94 -31.95
CA LEU A 123 -20.37 -11.06 -31.37
C LEU A 123 -21.09 -12.40 -31.55
N ASN A 124 -22.42 -12.41 -31.56
CA ASN A 124 -23.22 -13.64 -31.59
C ASN A 124 -23.58 -14.08 -33.01
N ASP A 125 -23.78 -13.15 -33.94
CA ASP A 125 -24.20 -13.44 -35.30
C ASP A 125 -23.15 -12.96 -36.31
N ARG A 126 -22.57 -13.94 -37.01
CA ARG A 126 -21.53 -13.73 -38.02
C ARG A 126 -22.05 -13.07 -39.30
N ASN A 127 -23.36 -13.11 -39.53
CA ASN A 127 -24.00 -12.48 -40.69
C ASN A 127 -24.59 -11.11 -40.35
N PHE A 128 -24.49 -10.67 -39.09
CA PHE A 128 -24.97 -9.38 -38.68
C PHE A 128 -24.09 -8.27 -39.27
N SER A 129 -24.69 -7.42 -40.09
CA SER A 129 -24.08 -6.21 -40.64
C SER A 129 -24.96 -5.01 -40.34
N LEU A 130 -24.34 -3.92 -39.92
CA LEU A 130 -24.98 -2.62 -39.87
C LEU A 130 -24.72 -2.00 -41.25
N TYR A 131 -25.81 -1.80 -42.01
CA TYR A 131 -25.89 -1.45 -43.44
C TYR A 131 -25.87 -2.62 -44.42
#